data_AF-A0A0C9VZV2-F1
#
_entry.id   AF-A0A0C9VZV2-F1
#
_cell.length_a   1.000
_cell.length_b   1.000
_cell.length_c   1.000
_cell.angle_alpha   90.00
_cell.angle_beta   90.00
_cell.angle_gamma   90.00
#
_symmetry.space_group_name_H-M   'P 1'
#
loop_
_entity.id
_entity.type
_entity.pdbx_description
1 polymer ?
#
loop_
_entity_poly.entity_id
_entity_poly.type
_entity_poly.pdbx_seq_one_letter_code
_entity_poly.pdbx_strand_id
1 'polypeptide(L)'
;MDHNGLKVTKIHLPETKASREGEDVYYAEQHNLTDLKAALLNHFAINNPPPGEPLFAWWYAKGLRPLTRSKFLKRITTAAQEAGSPELKGHGIRIGGTLLYLLHGVPFDIIKTMGRWSSESFTLYLRQHAMIMAPYLQDSPILEPFTRYTMPPVH
;
A
#
# COMPACT_ATOMS: atom_id res chain seq x y z
N MET A 1 8.63 -18.49 -4.93
CA MET A 1 9.33 -18.75 -3.65
C MET A 1 10.78 -18.39 -3.91
N ASP A 2 11.36 -17.51 -3.11
CA ASP A 2 12.78 -17.16 -3.27
C ASP A 2 13.68 -18.24 -2.61
N HIS A 3 15.00 -18.01 -2.63
CA HIS A 3 15.97 -18.91 -2.03
C HIS A 3 15.86 -19.01 -0.49
N ASN A 4 15.10 -18.11 0.16
CA ASN A 4 14.83 -18.09 1.59
C ASN A 4 13.48 -18.73 1.95
N GLY A 5 12.76 -19.29 0.97
CA GLY A 5 11.43 -19.86 1.18
C GLY A 5 10.31 -18.81 1.24
N LEU A 6 10.61 -17.54 1.00
CA LEU A 6 9.64 -16.44 1.05
C LEU A 6 8.73 -16.49 -0.18
N LYS A 7 7.43 -16.33 0.05
CA LYS A 7 6.40 -16.33 -0.99
C LYS A 7 5.91 -14.91 -1.24
N VAL A 8 5.78 -14.57 -2.50
CA VAL A 8 5.15 -13.33 -2.95
C VAL A 8 4.07 -13.68 -3.96
N THR A 9 2.95 -12.97 -3.88
CA THR A 9 1.89 -13.03 -4.89
C THR A 9 2.05 -11.83 -5.81
N LYS A 10 1.91 -12.08 -7.11
CA LYS A 10 1.94 -11.08 -8.17
C LYS A 10 0.53 -10.87 -8.71
N ILE A 11 0.10 -9.61 -8.82
CA ILE A 11 -1.10 -9.21 -9.55
C ILE A 11 -0.65 -8.32 -10.71
N HIS A 12 -1.04 -8.69 -11.92
CA HIS A 12 -0.80 -7.85 -13.10
C HIS A 12 -1.96 -6.88 -13.28
N LEU A 13 -1.67 -5.57 -13.31
CA LEU A 13 -2.64 -4.55 -13.64
C LEU A 13 -2.50 -4.22 -15.13
N PRO A 14 -3.56 -4.40 -15.95
CA PRO A 14 -3.45 -4.29 -17.40
C PRO A 14 -3.21 -2.86 -17.89
N GLU A 15 -3.68 -1.85 -17.15
CA GLU A 15 -3.42 -0.45 -17.43
C GLU A 15 -3.38 0.34 -16.12
N THR A 16 -2.55 1.37 -16.09
CA THR A 16 -2.43 2.29 -14.97
C THR A 16 -2.33 3.72 -15.48
N LYS A 17 -2.52 4.71 -14.59
CA LYS A 17 -2.36 6.13 -14.95
C LYS A 17 -0.97 6.42 -15.57
N ALA A 18 0.04 5.64 -15.20
CA ALA A 18 1.42 5.86 -15.63
C ALA A 18 1.89 4.92 -16.76
N SER A 19 1.17 3.82 -17.03
CA SER A 19 1.55 2.81 -18.03
C SER A 19 0.32 2.22 -18.72
N ARG A 20 0.29 2.29 -20.05
CA ARG A 20 -0.72 1.64 -20.89
C ARG A 20 -0.45 0.15 -21.13
N GLU A 21 0.79 -0.28 -20.92
CA GLU A 21 1.19 -1.69 -21.04
C GLU A 21 0.94 -2.46 -19.74
N GLY A 22 0.42 -1.78 -18.72
CA GLY A 22 0.19 -2.36 -17.41
C GLY A 22 1.45 -2.37 -16.55
N GLU A 23 1.27 -2.76 -15.29
CA GLU A 23 2.35 -2.88 -14.30
C GLU A 23 2.00 -3.97 -13.29
N ASP A 24 3.03 -4.64 -12.78
CA ASP A 24 2.89 -5.67 -11.76
C ASP A 24 2.91 -5.08 -10.36
N VAL A 25 2.04 -5.59 -9.49
CA VAL A 25 2.08 -5.32 -8.05
C VAL A 25 2.34 -6.62 -7.29
N TYR A 26 3.12 -6.50 -6.22
CA TYR A 26 3.59 -7.63 -5.44
C TYR A 26 3.14 -7.46 -4.00
N TYR A 27 2.74 -8.57 -3.36
CA TYR A 27 2.48 -8.57 -1.93
C TYR A 27 2.87 -9.90 -1.30
N ALA A 28 3.28 -9.85 -0.03
CA ALA A 28 3.56 -11.01 0.78
C ALA A 28 2.45 -11.20 1.82
N GLU A 29 2.18 -12.46 2.16
CA GLU A 29 1.24 -12.85 3.22
C GLU A 29 1.70 -12.25 4.55
N GLN A 30 0.75 -11.67 5.30
CA GLN A 30 0.95 -11.11 6.63
C GLN A 30 0.20 -11.97 7.66
N HIS A 31 0.69 -11.99 8.90
CA HIS A 31 0.03 -12.74 10.00
C HIS A 31 -0.88 -11.86 10.85
N ASN A 32 -1.42 -10.77 10.29
CA ASN A 32 -2.24 -9.80 11.00
C ASN A 32 -3.58 -9.56 10.27
N LEU A 33 -4.45 -8.75 10.88
CA LEU A 33 -5.78 -8.43 10.34
C LEU A 33 -5.74 -7.65 9.01
N THR A 34 -4.58 -7.17 8.58
CA THR A 34 -4.37 -6.44 7.33
C THR A 34 -3.79 -7.30 6.22
N ASP A 35 -3.80 -8.64 6.38
CA ASP A 35 -3.34 -9.56 5.36
C ASP A 35 -4.12 -9.44 4.04
N LEU A 36 -3.40 -9.09 2.97
CA LEU A 36 -4.00 -8.84 1.67
C LEU A 36 -4.50 -10.12 1.01
N LYS A 37 -3.87 -11.27 1.30
CA LYS A 37 -4.30 -12.57 0.76
C LYS A 37 -5.66 -12.95 1.33
N ALA A 38 -5.83 -12.89 2.65
CA ALA A 38 -7.09 -13.16 3.33
C ALA A 38 -8.19 -12.19 2.85
N ALA A 39 -7.89 -10.90 2.75
CA ALA A 39 -8.84 -9.90 2.25
C ALA A 39 -9.28 -10.18 0.80
N LEU A 40 -8.35 -10.54 -0.08
CA LEU A 40 -8.64 -10.85 -1.49
C LEU A 40 -9.42 -12.16 -1.64
N LEU A 41 -9.07 -13.20 -0.88
CA LEU A 41 -9.82 -14.46 -0.86
C LEU A 41 -11.25 -14.26 -0.37
N ASN A 42 -11.44 -13.46 0.68
CA ASN A 42 -12.76 -13.10 1.16
C ASN A 42 -13.57 -12.31 0.11
N HIS A 43 -12.91 -11.38 -0.60
CA HIS A 43 -13.54 -10.67 -1.72
C HIS A 43 -14.01 -11.63 -2.81
N PHE A 44 -13.21 -12.62 -3.19
CA PHE A 44 -13.64 -13.64 -4.15
C PHE A 44 -14.73 -14.55 -3.60
N ALA A 45 -14.73 -14.88 -2.31
CA ALA A 45 -15.79 -15.67 -1.70
C ALA A 45 -17.16 -14.96 -1.73
N ILE A 46 -17.17 -13.63 -1.57
CA ILE A 46 -18.39 -12.82 -1.50
C ILE A 46 -18.83 -12.32 -2.88
N ASN A 47 -17.91 -11.76 -3.66
CA ASN A 47 -18.23 -11.05 -4.90
C ASN A 47 -17.96 -11.86 -6.16
N ASN A 48 -16.94 -12.72 -6.15
CA ASN A 48 -16.50 -13.56 -7.27
C ASN A 48 -16.73 -12.95 -8.67
N PRO A 49 -16.13 -11.79 -9.00
CA PRO A 49 -16.35 -11.15 -10.29
C PRO A 49 -15.96 -12.11 -11.44
N PRO A 50 -16.81 -12.29 -12.46
CA PRO A 50 -16.51 -13.13 -13.62
C PRO A 50 -15.23 -12.70 -14.36
N PRO A 51 -14.60 -13.60 -15.14
CA PRO A 51 -13.49 -13.22 -16.01
C PRO A 51 -13.86 -12.04 -16.93
N GLY A 52 -12.97 -11.06 -17.03
CA GLY A 52 -13.18 -9.84 -17.80
C GLY A 52 -13.86 -8.69 -17.03
N GLU A 53 -14.45 -8.96 -15.87
CA GLU A 53 -14.98 -7.91 -14.99
C GLU A 53 -13.88 -7.30 -14.11
N PRO A 54 -14.06 -6.06 -13.62
CA PRO A 54 -13.09 -5.41 -12.75
C PRO A 54 -12.82 -6.23 -11.47
N LEU A 55 -11.54 -6.45 -11.16
CA LEU A 55 -11.09 -7.24 -10.00
C LEU A 55 -11.78 -6.83 -8.69
N PHE A 56 -11.88 -5.52 -8.44
CA PHE A 56 -12.57 -4.97 -7.28
C PHE A 56 -13.99 -4.56 -7.63
N ALA A 57 -14.83 -5.51 -8.04
CA ALA A 57 -16.25 -5.29 -8.25
C ALA A 57 -17.10 -5.94 -7.16
N TRP A 58 -18.27 -5.38 -6.90
CA TRP A 58 -19.17 -5.84 -5.84
C TRP A 58 -20.62 -5.89 -6.33
N TRP A 59 -21.41 -6.79 -5.75
CA TRP A 59 -22.82 -6.95 -6.09
C TRP A 59 -23.67 -5.84 -5.49
N TYR A 60 -24.40 -5.14 -6.36
CA TYR A 60 -25.42 -4.19 -5.98
C TYR A 60 -26.78 -4.67 -6.49
N ALA A 61 -27.88 -4.10 -5.99
CA ALA A 61 -29.24 -4.51 -6.35
C ALA A 61 -29.55 -4.52 -7.86
N LYS A 62 -28.76 -3.78 -8.66
CA LYS A 62 -28.90 -3.69 -10.13
C LYS A 62 -27.77 -4.40 -10.89
N GLY A 63 -27.04 -5.29 -10.23
CA GLY A 63 -25.91 -6.03 -10.81
C GLY A 63 -24.54 -5.61 -10.27
N LEU A 64 -23.51 -6.21 -10.86
CA LEU A 64 -22.11 -6.01 -10.50
C LEU A 64 -21.64 -4.60 -10.83
N ARG A 65 -20.85 -3.98 -9.95
CA ARG A 65 -20.30 -2.63 -10.16
C ARG A 65 -18.83 -2.56 -9.78
N PRO A 66 -17.98 -1.88 -10.58
CA PRO A 66 -16.62 -1.58 -10.15
C PRO A 66 -16.60 -0.70 -8.90
N LEU A 67 -15.67 -0.97 -8.00
CA LEU A 67 -15.38 -0.11 -6.88
C LEU A 67 -14.70 1.17 -7.38
N THR A 68 -15.44 2.28 -7.36
CA THR A 68 -14.90 3.58 -7.72
C THR A 68 -14.22 4.24 -6.53
N ARG A 69 -13.30 5.16 -6.80
CA ARG A 69 -12.63 5.99 -5.77
C ARG A 69 -13.64 6.63 -4.82
N SER A 70 -14.72 7.21 -5.34
CA SER A 70 -15.74 7.88 -4.53
C SER A 70 -16.44 6.90 -3.56
N LYS A 71 -16.80 5.71 -4.04
CA LYS A 71 -17.43 4.68 -3.21
C LYS A 71 -16.47 4.12 -2.17
N PHE A 72 -15.22 3.88 -2.55
CA PHE A 72 -14.17 3.45 -1.62
C PHE A 72 -13.97 4.47 -0.49
N LEU A 73 -13.75 5.74 -0.83
CA LEU A 73 -13.52 6.79 0.16
C LEU A 73 -14.74 6.97 1.07
N LYS A 74 -15.95 6.96 0.51
CA LYS A 74 -17.18 7.03 1.32
C LYS A 74 -17.23 5.88 2.34
N ARG A 75 -16.91 4.65 1.93
CA ARG A 75 -16.94 3.49 2.83
C ARG A 75 -15.89 3.59 3.94
N ILE A 76 -14.68 4.03 3.60
CA ILE A 76 -13.61 4.24 4.58
C ILE A 76 -13.97 5.35 5.58
N THR A 77 -14.52 6.47 5.10
CA THR A 77 -14.96 7.56 5.98
C THR A 77 -16.03 7.09 6.96
N THR A 78 -17.04 6.33 6.50
CA THR A 78 -18.07 5.76 7.38
C THR A 78 -17.46 4.82 8.43
N ALA A 79 -16.58 3.90 8.03
CA ALA A 79 -15.93 2.98 8.97
C ALA A 79 -15.06 3.72 10.00
N ALA A 80 -14.34 4.77 9.58
CA ALA A 80 -13.54 5.60 10.49
C ALA A 80 -14.41 6.32 11.51
N GLN A 81 -15.55 6.87 11.10
CA GLN A 81 -16.52 7.54 11.99
C GLN A 81 -17.10 6.55 13.01
N GLU A 82 -17.49 5.36 12.57
CA GLU A 82 -17.99 4.29 13.46
C GLU A 82 -16.93 3.85 14.47
N ALA A 83 -15.65 3.90 14.10
CA ALA A 83 -14.51 3.59 14.96
C ALA A 83 -14.02 4.79 15.81
N GLY A 84 -14.69 5.95 15.77
CA GLY A 84 -14.26 7.17 16.48
C GLY A 84 -12.92 7.74 16.00
N SER A 85 -12.49 7.38 14.80
CA SER A 85 -11.22 7.80 14.20
C SER A 85 -11.38 9.04 13.31
N PRO A 86 -10.34 9.89 13.18
CA PRO A 86 -10.37 11.02 12.26
C PRO A 86 -10.62 10.60 10.81
N GLU A 87 -11.22 11.50 10.02
CA GLU A 87 -11.50 11.23 8.61
C GLU A 87 -10.21 10.97 7.81
N LEU A 88 -10.16 9.79 7.18
CA LEU A 88 -9.06 9.40 6.30
C LEU A 88 -9.29 9.94 4.88
N LYS A 89 -8.56 11.01 4.53
CA LYS A 89 -8.49 11.48 3.14
C LYS A 89 -7.68 10.49 2.29
N GLY A 90 -8.07 10.29 1.04
CA GLY A 90 -7.39 9.33 0.15
C GLY A 90 -5.88 9.56 -0.01
N HIS A 91 -5.42 10.81 -0.02
CA HIS A 91 -3.99 11.13 -0.01
C HIS A 91 -3.32 10.77 1.33
N GLY A 92 -4.04 10.93 2.45
CA GLY A 92 -3.60 10.54 3.78
C GLY A 92 -3.37 9.04 3.92
N ILE A 93 -4.18 8.20 3.26
CA ILE A 93 -3.98 6.73 3.24
C ILE A 93 -2.61 6.37 2.64
N ARG A 94 -2.23 7.03 1.54
CA ARG A 94 -0.91 6.81 0.91
C ARG A 94 0.23 7.29 1.80
N ILE A 95 0.08 8.46 2.44
CA ILE A 95 1.07 8.99 3.39
C ILE A 95 1.27 8.02 4.56
N GLY A 96 0.17 7.53 5.15
CA GLY A 96 0.21 6.59 6.26
C GLY A 96 0.87 5.27 5.88
N GLY A 97 0.58 4.73 4.69
CA GLY A 97 1.24 3.52 4.18
C GLY A 97 2.75 3.69 3.98
N THR A 98 3.17 4.79 3.35
CA THR A 98 4.61 5.12 3.21
C THR A 98 5.30 5.20 4.57
N LEU A 99 4.70 5.95 5.51
CA LEU A 99 5.24 6.09 6.85
C LEU A 99 5.33 4.75 7.57
N LEU A 100 4.29 3.91 7.47
CA LEU A 100 4.28 2.59 8.10
C LEU A 100 5.47 1.75 7.64
N TYR A 101 5.72 1.67 6.32
CA TYR A 101 6.86 0.91 5.80
C TYR A 101 8.22 1.50 6.23
N LEU A 102 8.35 2.83 6.27
CA LEU A 102 9.57 3.48 6.77
C LEU A 102 9.85 3.17 8.23
N LEU A 103 8.81 3.17 9.07
CA LEU A 103 8.93 2.83 10.50
C LEU A 103 9.28 1.35 10.72
N HIS A 104 8.97 0.47 9.75
CA HIS A 104 9.44 -0.92 9.72
C HIS A 104 10.83 -1.07 9.11
N GLY A 105 11.55 0.03 8.87
CA GLY A 105 12.92 0.00 8.35
C GLY A 105 13.03 -0.35 6.87
N VAL A 106 11.93 -0.30 6.10
CA VAL A 106 11.99 -0.54 4.66
C VAL A 106 12.73 0.62 3.98
N PRO A 107 13.79 0.34 3.19
CA PRO A 107 14.52 1.32 2.41
C PRO A 107 13.64 2.23 1.54
N PHE A 108 14.03 3.50 1.39
CA PHE A 108 13.28 4.46 0.56
C PHE A 108 13.19 4.07 -0.91
N ASP A 109 14.24 3.50 -1.50
CA ASP A 109 14.26 3.01 -2.88
C ASP A 109 13.30 1.83 -3.08
N ILE A 110 13.20 0.95 -2.08
CA ILE A 110 12.21 -0.14 -2.06
C ILE A 110 10.80 0.43 -1.94
N ILE A 111 10.56 1.41 -1.07
CA ILE A 111 9.25 2.09 -0.98
C ILE A 111 8.92 2.82 -2.27
N LYS A 112 9.91 3.48 -2.90
CA LYS A 112 9.78 4.14 -4.21
C LYS A 112 9.30 3.13 -5.26
N THR A 113 9.92 1.96 -5.27
CA THR A 113 9.57 0.84 -6.16
C THR A 113 8.17 0.29 -5.86
N MET A 114 7.84 0.01 -4.60
CA MET A 114 6.54 -0.50 -4.16
C MET A 114 5.40 0.47 -4.49
N GLY A 115 5.61 1.77 -4.28
CA GLY A 115 4.64 2.81 -4.61
C GLY A 115 4.65 3.24 -6.08
N ARG A 116 5.51 2.62 -6.90
CA ARG A 116 5.61 2.83 -8.35
C ARG A 116 5.86 4.30 -8.72
N TRP A 117 6.71 4.95 -7.94
CA TRP A 117 7.12 6.32 -8.19
C TRP A 117 8.33 6.37 -9.12
N SER A 118 8.17 6.95 -10.30
CA SER A 118 9.27 7.16 -11.25
C SER A 118 10.19 8.32 -10.84
N SER A 119 9.68 9.26 -10.03
CA SER A 119 10.41 10.45 -9.56
C SER A 119 10.51 10.50 -8.04
N GLU A 120 11.26 11.47 -7.52
CA GLU A 120 11.38 11.78 -6.09
C GLU A 120 10.08 12.36 -5.48
N SER A 121 8.97 12.35 -6.20
CA SER A 121 7.66 12.83 -5.70
C SER A 121 7.15 12.07 -4.46
N PHE A 122 7.70 10.90 -4.14
CA PHE A 122 7.41 10.19 -2.90
C PHE A 122 7.86 10.97 -1.66
N THR A 123 8.85 11.87 -1.78
CA THR A 123 9.34 12.73 -0.68
C THR A 123 8.23 13.61 -0.09
N LEU A 124 7.23 14.01 -0.89
CA LEU A 124 6.06 14.76 -0.43
C LEU A 124 5.20 13.98 0.59
N TYR A 125 5.38 12.66 0.66
CA TYR A 125 4.68 11.78 1.58
C TYR A 125 5.44 11.64 2.92
N LEU A 126 6.64 12.20 3.06
CA LEU A 126 7.47 12.17 4.28
C LEU A 126 7.07 13.29 5.25
N ARG A 127 5.81 13.29 5.72
CA ARG A 127 5.32 14.41 6.55
C ARG A 127 5.83 14.40 7.99
N GLN A 128 6.30 13.27 8.50
CA GLN A 128 6.75 13.11 9.89
C GLN A 128 8.26 12.89 9.98
N HIS A 129 9.02 13.89 9.49
CA HIS A 129 10.49 13.86 9.46
C HIS A 129 11.10 13.44 10.80
N ALA A 130 10.62 13.98 11.92
CA ALA A 130 11.15 13.62 13.24
C ALA A 130 11.01 12.13 13.56
N MET A 131 9.87 11.51 13.24
CA MET A 131 9.65 10.08 13.48
C MET A 131 10.47 9.20 12.54
N ILE A 132 10.61 9.61 11.27
CA ILE A 132 11.43 8.90 10.29
C ILE A 132 12.91 8.98 10.67
N MET A 133 13.37 10.14 11.17
CA MET A 133 14.76 10.38 11.53
C MET A 133 15.13 9.83 12.91
N ALA A 134 14.16 9.65 13.82
CA ALA A 134 14.43 9.23 15.20
C ALA A 134 15.31 7.98 15.32
N PRO A 135 15.10 6.89 14.54
CA PRO A 135 15.97 5.71 14.59
C PRO A 135 17.42 5.99 14.14
N TYR A 136 17.64 6.98 13.27
CA TYR A 136 18.95 7.37 12.74
C TYR A 136 19.73 8.29 13.70
N LEU A 137 19.02 9.03 14.55
CA LEU A 137 19.60 10.03 15.47
C LEU A 137 19.90 9.46 16.87
N GLN A 138 19.65 8.18 17.11
CA GLN A 138 19.99 7.55 18.39
C GLN A 138 21.50 7.34 18.51
N ASP A 139 22.04 7.48 19.73
CA ASP A 139 23.45 7.25 20.06
C ASP A 139 23.94 5.84 19.66
N SER A 140 23.03 4.87 19.64
CA SER A 140 23.16 3.59 18.95
C SER A 140 22.01 3.45 17.95
N PRO A 141 22.25 3.61 16.63
CA PRO A 141 21.19 3.53 15.64
C PRO A 141 20.49 2.18 15.70
N ILE A 142 19.16 2.17 15.90
CA ILE A 142 18.32 0.97 15.85
C ILE A 142 18.00 0.68 14.38
N LEU A 143 19.04 0.57 13.57
CA LEU A 143 18.95 0.32 12.14
C LEU A 143 19.59 -1.03 11.89
N GLU A 144 18.83 -1.93 11.26
CA GLU A 144 19.45 -3.10 10.66
C GLU A 144 20.45 -2.64 9.56
N PRO A 145 21.50 -3.43 9.26
CA PRO A 145 22.56 -3.02 8.33
C PRO A 145 22.06 -2.49 6.97
N PHE A 146 20.91 -2.97 6.49
CA PHE A 146 20.29 -2.58 5.22
C PHE A 146 19.61 -1.20 5.24
N THR A 147 19.21 -0.71 6.42
CA THR A 147 18.49 0.58 6.53
C THR A 147 19.43 1.79 6.35
N ARG A 148 20.75 1.59 6.50
CA ARG A 148 21.78 2.66 6.48
C ARG A 148 21.98 3.37 5.13
N TYR A 149 21.65 2.74 4.01
CA TYR A 149 22.04 3.22 2.66
C TYR A 149 20.99 4.07 1.93
N THR A 150 19.93 4.51 2.61
CA THR A 150 18.64 4.70 1.91
C THR A 150 18.08 6.11 1.95
N MET A 151 18.67 7.06 2.68
CA MET A 151 18.12 8.42 2.68
C MET A 151 18.25 9.06 1.28
N PRO A 152 17.18 9.68 0.74
CA PRO A 152 17.29 10.44 -0.48
C PRO A 152 18.31 11.59 -0.29
N PRO A 153 19.07 11.96 -1.33
CA PRO A 153 19.98 13.10 -1.25
C PRO A 153 19.21 14.36 -0.87
N VAL A 154 19.74 15.10 0.11
CA VAL A 154 19.20 16.41 0.49
C VAL A 154 19.62 17.40 -0.59
N HIS A 155 18.67 17.97 -1.32
CA HIS A 155 18.89 19.09 -2.23
C HIS A 155 18.94 20.42 -1.48
#